data_AF-A0A117UYT4-F1
#
_entry.id   AF-A0A117UYT4-F1
#
_cell.length_a   1.000
_cell.length_b   1.000
_cell.length_c   1.000
_cell.angle_alpha   90.00
_cell.angle_beta   90.00
_cell.angle_gamma   90.00
#
_symmetry.space_group_name_H-M   'P 1'
#
loop_
_entity.id
_entity.type
_entity.pdbx_description
1 polymer ?
#
loop_
_entity_poly.entity_id
_entity_poly.type
_entity_poly.pdbx_seq_one_letter_code
_entity_poly.pdbx_strand_id
1 'polypeptide(L)'
;MDDLALLHVEELKALLAVADHQNFTSAAKVLFKHPTVISKRISALEARLGVRLVERTTRQVHMTVAGAHLAAETRRALEMLNEAQARVASEARALHGRLRIAIPATFGRLWIAPRLPRFLEDHPGLHVQIDLTDRFIDLLAEGYDAAIRIGTLPDSTLVARRLTDHRRILCAAPDYLHRRGALRHPSDLSQHDCLEFTGLATFPQWQLSNGREHHKTAVTGQLRSDDTTILLEAARAGLGIIAAGEWFLGQDIAAGRLVRVLPGWALDDGGGIYLVRPSGRYEAAPVAAFAAWLMQVFGNGPLWHKCDQQVIDPDGPAAR
;
A
#
# COMPACT_ATOMS: atom_id res chain seq x y z
N MET A 1 -14.88 32.16 24.93
CA MET A 1 -15.27 30.83 25.42
C MET A 1 -14.44 29.77 24.68
N ASP A 2 -13.24 29.41 25.10
CA ASP A 2 -12.43 29.93 26.22
C ASP A 2 -10.99 29.42 26.05
N ASP A 3 -9.99 30.31 26.07
CA ASP A 3 -8.56 29.94 26.00
C ASP A 3 -8.19 29.00 27.18
N LEU A 4 -8.95 29.10 28.27
CA LEU A 4 -8.93 28.22 29.45
C LEU A 4 -9.35 26.77 29.13
N ALA A 5 -10.32 26.54 28.23
CA ALA A 5 -10.74 25.19 27.87
C ALA A 5 -9.65 24.45 27.07
N LEU A 6 -8.93 25.18 26.22
CA LEU A 6 -7.77 24.65 25.49
C LEU A 6 -6.61 24.31 26.45
N LEU A 7 -6.39 25.17 27.45
CA LEU A 7 -5.33 24.99 28.45
C LEU A 7 -5.55 23.70 29.28
N HIS A 8 -6.78 23.42 29.69
CA HIS A 8 -7.12 22.23 30.48
C HIS A 8 -6.95 20.92 29.69
N VAL A 9 -7.21 20.92 28.39
CA VAL A 9 -7.01 19.73 27.54
C VAL A 9 -5.53 19.42 27.38
N GLU A 10 -4.69 20.46 27.25
CA GLU A 10 -3.24 20.32 27.13
C GLU A 10 -2.57 19.81 28.41
N GLU A 11 -3.15 20.11 29.58
CA GLU A 11 -2.77 19.54 30.88
C GLU A 11 -3.11 18.03 30.96
N LEU A 12 -4.31 17.66 30.54
CA LEU A 12 -4.76 16.27 30.53
C LEU A 12 -3.95 15.41 29.54
N LYS A 13 -3.60 15.95 28.37
CA LYS A 13 -2.68 15.29 27.42
C LYS A 13 -1.29 15.09 28.02
N ALA A 14 -0.78 16.07 28.76
CA ALA A 14 0.50 15.95 29.46
C ALA A 14 0.45 14.83 30.52
N LEU A 15 -0.66 14.72 31.26
CA LEU A 15 -0.87 13.65 32.24
C LEU A 15 -0.85 12.26 31.59
N LEU A 16 -1.61 12.08 30.50
CA LEU A 16 -1.64 10.80 29.78
C LEU A 16 -0.27 10.42 29.22
N ALA A 17 0.44 11.35 28.61
CA ALA A 17 1.78 11.09 28.08
C ALA A 17 2.79 10.74 29.18
N VAL A 18 2.68 11.36 30.36
CA VAL A 18 3.53 11.00 31.51
C VAL A 18 3.15 9.63 32.09
N ALA A 19 1.86 9.29 32.13
CA ALA A 19 1.40 7.98 32.57
C ALA A 19 1.90 6.85 31.66
N ASP A 20 1.85 7.05 30.34
CA ASP A 20 2.22 6.03 29.34
C ASP A 20 3.74 5.84 29.23
N HIS A 21 4.53 6.89 29.47
CA HIS A 21 5.98 6.85 29.30
C HIS A 21 6.80 6.90 30.59
N GLN A 22 6.16 7.12 31.74
CA GLN A 22 6.76 7.17 33.08
C GLN A 22 7.99 8.11 33.18
N ASN A 23 8.07 9.07 32.26
CA ASN A 23 9.23 9.96 32.08
C ASN A 23 8.82 11.24 31.34
N PHE A 24 9.13 12.40 31.93
CA PHE A 24 8.83 13.71 31.36
C PHE A 24 9.52 13.97 30.02
N THR A 25 10.75 13.48 29.83
CA THR A 25 11.50 13.66 28.58
C THR A 25 10.88 12.86 27.45
N SER A 26 10.46 11.62 27.72
CA SER A 26 9.77 10.76 26.74
C SER A 26 8.38 11.30 26.40
N ALA A 27 7.61 11.70 27.41
CA ALA A 27 6.30 12.34 27.23
C ALA A 27 6.40 13.63 26.38
N ALA A 28 7.44 14.43 26.61
CA ALA A 28 7.67 15.67 25.86
C ALA A 28 7.99 15.42 24.38
N LYS A 29 8.74 14.36 24.06
CA LYS A 29 9.01 13.95 22.67
C LYS A 29 7.73 13.60 21.93
N VAL A 30 6.84 12.82 22.55
CA VAL A 30 5.57 12.39 21.93
C VAL A 30 4.61 13.55 21.69
N LEU A 31 4.63 14.55 22.59
CA LEU A 31 3.79 15.74 22.46
C LEU A 31 4.44 16.89 21.68
N PHE A 32 5.65 16.71 21.15
CA PHE A 32 6.44 17.75 20.47
C PHE A 32 6.59 19.03 21.31
N LYS A 33 6.87 18.88 22.61
CA LYS A 33 7.09 19.99 23.57
C LYS A 33 8.43 19.82 24.28
N HIS A 34 8.85 20.87 24.99
CA HIS A 34 10.00 20.82 25.88
C HIS A 34 9.64 20.15 27.23
N PRO A 35 10.52 19.34 27.87
CA PRO A 35 10.21 18.67 29.14
C PRO A 35 9.75 19.61 30.27
N THR A 36 10.29 20.83 30.31
CA THR A 36 9.87 21.85 31.29
C THR A 36 8.42 22.31 31.07
N VAL A 37 7.90 22.28 29.84
CA VAL A 37 6.50 22.60 29.54
C VAL A 37 5.57 21.50 30.07
N ILE A 38 5.94 20.23 29.88
CA ILE A 38 5.18 19.09 30.42
C ILE A 38 5.18 19.12 31.95
N SER A 39 6.34 19.35 32.57
CA SER A 39 6.45 19.48 34.03
C SER A 39 5.58 20.61 34.60
N LYS A 40 5.59 21.80 33.95
CA LYS A 40 4.73 22.93 34.34
C LYS A 40 3.24 22.62 34.20
N ARG A 41 2.83 21.92 33.13
CA ARG A 41 1.43 21.52 32.90
C ARG A 41 0.93 20.52 33.94
N ILE A 42 1.76 19.55 34.33
CA ILE A 42 1.41 18.62 35.43
C ILE A 42 1.28 19.39 36.75
N SER A 43 2.23 20.28 37.06
CA SER A 43 2.15 21.06 38.30
C SER A 43 0.95 22.01 38.33
N ALA A 44 0.56 22.60 37.20
CA ALA A 44 -0.66 23.40 37.08
C ALA A 44 -1.92 22.55 37.31
N LEU A 45 -1.97 21.36 36.73
CA LEU A 45 -3.06 20.40 36.93
C LEU A 45 -3.18 19.96 38.40
N GLU A 46 -2.06 19.62 39.05
CA GLU A 46 -2.02 19.26 40.46
C GLU A 46 -2.47 20.42 41.36
N ALA A 47 -1.99 21.64 41.08
CA ALA A 47 -2.39 22.84 41.84
C ALA A 47 -3.89 23.12 41.72
N ARG A 48 -4.45 22.92 40.52
CA ARG A 48 -5.88 23.14 40.25
C ARG A 48 -6.77 22.08 40.91
N LEU A 49 -6.31 20.84 40.98
CA LEU A 49 -7.06 19.74 41.60
C LEU A 49 -6.78 19.58 43.11
N GLY A 50 -5.77 20.26 43.64
CA GLY A 50 -5.38 20.19 45.06
C GLY A 50 -4.78 18.85 45.48
N VAL A 51 -4.37 18.01 44.53
CA VAL A 51 -3.86 16.65 44.78
C VAL A 51 -2.63 16.37 43.92
N ARG A 52 -1.67 15.60 44.45
CA ARG A 52 -0.55 15.11 43.65
C ARG A 52 -0.98 13.95 42.77
N LEU A 53 -0.61 14.05 41.49
CA LEU A 53 -0.90 13.04 40.47
C LEU A 53 0.35 12.20 40.16
N VAL A 54 1.54 12.76 40.40
CA VAL A 54 2.80 12.08 40.16
C VAL A 54 3.76 12.19 41.35
N GLU A 55 4.53 11.13 41.56
CA GLU A 55 5.67 11.11 42.47
C GLU A 55 6.95 11.14 41.65
N ARG A 56 7.81 12.11 41.98
CA ARG A 56 9.09 12.31 41.30
C ARG A 56 10.19 11.67 42.14
N THR A 57 10.87 10.68 41.57
CA THR A 57 12.20 10.26 42.05
C THR A 57 13.26 10.77 41.08
N THR A 58 14.53 10.76 41.48
CA THR A 58 15.66 11.23 40.65
C THR A 58 15.90 10.39 39.40
N ARG A 59 15.19 9.28 39.20
CA ARG A 59 15.32 8.40 38.03
C ARG A 59 14.02 8.06 37.30
N GLN A 60 12.85 8.12 37.96
CA GLN A 60 11.56 7.71 37.38
C GLN A 60 10.38 8.50 37.93
N VAL A 61 9.34 8.64 37.10
CA VAL A 61 8.06 9.23 37.48
C VAL A 61 7.06 8.11 37.72
N HIS A 62 6.46 8.09 38.90
CA HIS A 62 5.40 7.13 39.24
C HIS A 62 4.06 7.86 39.35
N MET A 63 3.00 7.23 38.88
CA MET A 63 1.64 7.74 39.06
C MET A 63 1.20 7.48 40.49
N THR A 64 0.61 8.47 41.15
CA THR A 64 -0.13 8.23 42.39
C THR A 64 -1.43 7.47 42.08
N VAL A 65 -2.11 6.95 43.11
CA VAL A 65 -3.45 6.36 42.94
C VAL A 65 -4.42 7.36 42.29
N ALA A 66 -4.38 8.62 42.74
CA ALA A 66 -5.20 9.69 42.17
C ALA A 66 -4.82 10.00 40.71
N GLY A 67 -3.52 10.00 40.38
CA GLY A 67 -3.03 10.20 39.03
C GLY A 67 -3.43 9.08 38.06
N ALA A 68 -3.31 7.83 38.49
CA ALA A 68 -3.71 6.66 37.70
C ALA A 68 -5.23 6.66 37.45
N HIS A 69 -6.03 6.98 38.48
CA HIS A 69 -7.48 7.10 38.35
C HIS A 69 -7.88 8.20 37.36
N LEU A 70 -7.30 9.40 37.49
CA LEU A 70 -7.58 10.51 36.58
C LEU A 70 -7.14 10.20 35.15
N ALA A 71 -6.00 9.52 34.94
CA ALA A 71 -5.58 9.09 33.62
C ALA A 71 -6.57 8.10 32.99
N ALA A 72 -7.08 7.14 33.76
CA ALA A 72 -8.07 6.18 33.28
C ALA A 72 -9.42 6.82 32.94
N GLU A 73 -9.91 7.74 33.77
CA GLU A 73 -11.14 8.51 33.50
C GLU A 73 -10.99 9.44 32.28
N THR A 74 -9.85 10.12 32.17
CA THR A 74 -9.54 10.99 31.03
C THR A 74 -9.48 10.20 29.73
N ARG A 75 -8.90 8.99 29.75
CA ARG A 75 -8.86 8.10 28.58
C ARG A 75 -10.26 7.70 28.13
N ARG A 76 -11.13 7.30 29.06
CA ARG A 76 -12.55 7.00 28.78
C ARG A 76 -13.30 8.20 28.23
N ALA A 77 -13.10 9.40 28.80
CA ALA A 77 -13.74 10.62 28.30
C ALA A 77 -13.30 10.96 26.86
N LEU A 78 -12.02 10.77 26.53
CA LEU A 78 -11.51 10.95 25.16
C LEU A 78 -12.06 9.90 24.20
N GLU A 79 -12.18 8.65 24.64
CA GLU A 79 -12.83 7.57 23.87
C GLU A 79 -14.30 7.93 23.60
N MET A 80 -15.05 8.37 24.60
CA MET A 80 -16.45 8.80 24.43
C MET A 80 -16.59 9.99 23.47
N LEU A 81 -15.66 10.96 23.51
CA LEU A 81 -15.63 12.09 22.57
C LEU A 81 -15.32 11.62 21.14
N ASN A 82 -14.34 10.73 20.97
CA ASN A 82 -14.02 10.13 19.69
C ASN A 82 -15.19 9.31 19.15
N GLU A 83 -15.88 8.54 20.00
CA GLU A 83 -17.08 7.80 19.64
C GLU A 83 -18.25 8.72 19.30
N ALA A 84 -18.40 9.87 19.97
CA ALA A 84 -19.43 10.85 19.63
C ALA A 84 -19.15 11.50 18.27
N GLN A 85 -17.89 11.86 17.99
CA GLN A 85 -17.46 12.36 16.68
C GLN A 85 -17.61 11.30 15.59
N ALA A 86 -17.23 10.05 15.88
CA ALA A 86 -17.44 8.92 15.00
C ALA A 86 -18.93 8.62 14.80
N ARG A 87 -19.77 8.81 15.83
CA ARG A 87 -21.23 8.67 15.73
C ARG A 87 -21.84 9.74 14.83
N VAL A 88 -21.44 11.01 14.97
CA VAL A 88 -21.87 12.09 14.06
C VAL A 88 -21.35 11.86 12.62
N ALA A 89 -20.10 11.41 12.46
CA ALA A 89 -19.57 10.98 11.18
C ALA A 89 -20.29 9.74 10.62
N SER A 90 -20.88 8.92 11.50
CA SER A 90 -21.64 7.73 11.15
C SER A 90 -23.13 7.97 10.91
N GLU A 91 -23.72 9.03 11.45
CA GLU A 91 -25.11 9.44 11.14
C GLU A 91 -25.19 10.07 9.75
N ALA A 92 -24.05 10.44 9.16
CA ALA A 92 -23.87 10.66 7.73
C ALA A 92 -23.76 9.35 6.89
N ARG A 93 -23.94 8.14 7.47
CA ARG A 93 -23.93 6.82 6.77
C ARG A 93 -25.19 6.53 5.97
N ALA A 94 -25.44 7.37 4.99
CA ALA A 94 -25.57 6.80 3.68
C ALA A 94 -24.52 7.53 2.85
N LEU A 95 -23.44 6.81 2.55
CA LEU A 95 -22.38 7.32 1.69
C LEU A 95 -23.01 7.56 0.32
N HIS A 96 -23.43 8.80 0.09
CA HIS A 96 -24.10 9.22 -1.13
C HIS A 96 -23.13 9.94 -2.06
N GLY A 97 -23.40 9.86 -3.35
CA GLY A 97 -22.71 10.65 -4.37
C GLY A 97 -22.01 9.79 -5.41
N ARG A 98 -21.07 10.40 -6.12
CA ARG A 98 -20.35 9.78 -7.22
C ARG A 98 -18.87 9.60 -6.86
N LEU A 99 -18.31 8.48 -7.24
CA LEU A 99 -16.88 8.19 -7.13
C LEU A 99 -16.38 7.73 -8.50
N ARG A 100 -15.54 8.54 -9.15
CA ARG A 100 -14.94 8.22 -10.44
C ARG A 100 -13.47 7.88 -10.29
N ILE A 101 -13.11 6.66 -10.71
CA ILE A 101 -11.78 6.10 -10.50
C ILE A 101 -11.21 5.56 -11.80
N ALA A 102 -9.93 5.86 -12.05
CA ALA A 102 -9.18 5.20 -13.12
C ALA A 102 -8.38 4.02 -12.60
N ILE A 103 -8.41 2.89 -13.29
CA ILE A 103 -7.74 1.65 -12.85
C ILE A 103 -7.03 1.00 -14.05
N PRO A 104 -5.80 0.46 -13.89
CA PRO A 104 -5.13 -0.31 -14.94
C PRO A 104 -6.03 -1.48 -15.38
N ALA A 105 -6.19 -1.67 -16.68
CA ALA A 105 -7.32 -2.45 -17.21
C ALA A 105 -7.32 -3.89 -16.68
N THR A 106 -6.17 -4.56 -16.79
CA THR A 106 -6.00 -5.94 -16.35
C THR A 106 -6.12 -6.08 -14.84
N PHE A 107 -5.61 -5.11 -14.07
CA PHE A 107 -5.73 -5.13 -12.61
C PHE A 107 -7.18 -4.95 -12.15
N GLY A 108 -7.90 -4.01 -12.79
CA GLY A 108 -9.32 -3.76 -12.54
C GLY A 108 -10.16 -5.02 -12.78
N ARG A 109 -9.91 -5.74 -13.88
CA ARG A 109 -10.63 -6.98 -14.21
C ARG A 109 -10.34 -8.11 -13.23
N LEU A 110 -9.08 -8.35 -12.89
CA LEU A 110 -8.69 -9.52 -12.08
C LEU A 110 -8.91 -9.32 -10.58
N TRP A 111 -8.69 -8.11 -10.08
CA TRP A 111 -8.59 -7.88 -8.64
C TRP A 111 -9.71 -7.01 -8.09
N ILE A 112 -10.20 -6.02 -8.84
CA ILE A 112 -11.23 -5.10 -8.36
C ILE A 112 -12.64 -5.62 -8.68
N ALA A 113 -12.92 -5.93 -9.94
CA ALA A 113 -14.25 -6.29 -10.42
C ALA A 113 -14.90 -7.45 -9.64
N PRO A 114 -14.20 -8.55 -9.28
CA PRO A 114 -14.81 -9.65 -8.53
C PRO A 114 -15.22 -9.29 -7.10
N ARG A 115 -14.69 -8.19 -6.54
CA ARG A 115 -14.91 -7.78 -5.14
C ARG A 115 -15.80 -6.55 -5.02
N LEU A 116 -15.98 -5.83 -6.13
CA LEU A 116 -16.76 -4.59 -6.21
C LEU A 116 -18.24 -4.77 -5.79
N PRO A 117 -18.95 -5.86 -6.13
CA PRO A 117 -20.36 -6.01 -5.73
C PRO A 117 -20.56 -5.91 -4.21
N ARG A 118 -19.73 -6.59 -3.42
CA ARG A 118 -19.79 -6.53 -1.95
C ARG A 118 -19.57 -5.12 -1.41
N PHE A 119 -18.65 -4.35 -2.01
CA PHE A 119 -18.43 -2.96 -1.63
C PHE A 119 -19.66 -2.08 -1.91
N LEU A 120 -20.35 -2.31 -3.02
CA LEU A 120 -21.55 -1.56 -3.39
C LEU A 120 -22.78 -1.97 -2.55
N GLU A 121 -22.86 -3.24 -2.14
CA GLU A 121 -23.88 -3.73 -1.19
C GLU A 121 -23.75 -3.04 0.17
N ASP A 122 -22.53 -2.85 0.65
CA ASP A 122 -22.24 -2.13 1.91
C ASP A 122 -22.48 -0.61 1.78
N HIS A 123 -22.61 -0.07 0.55
CA HIS A 123 -22.73 1.36 0.25
C HIS A 123 -23.77 1.66 -0.86
N PRO A 124 -25.06 1.39 -0.64
CA PRO A 124 -26.10 1.46 -1.68
C PRO A 124 -26.36 2.87 -2.24
N GLY A 125 -25.97 3.93 -1.51
CA GLY A 125 -26.09 5.33 -1.96
C GLY A 125 -24.96 5.80 -2.88
N LEU A 126 -23.93 4.97 -3.08
CA LEU A 126 -22.72 5.33 -3.81
C LEU A 126 -22.80 4.91 -5.28
N HIS A 127 -22.62 5.86 -6.18
CA HIS A 127 -22.47 5.60 -7.61
C HIS A 127 -20.99 5.58 -7.99
N VAL A 128 -20.46 4.39 -8.31
CA VAL A 128 -19.06 4.24 -8.72
C VAL A 128 -18.96 4.19 -10.24
N GLN A 129 -18.15 5.07 -10.81
CA GLN A 129 -17.73 5.02 -12.21
C GLN A 129 -16.26 4.58 -12.27
N ILE A 130 -15.99 3.49 -13.00
CA ILE A 130 -14.63 2.98 -13.18
C ILE A 130 -14.24 3.07 -14.65
N ASP A 131 -13.18 3.81 -14.92
CA ASP A 131 -12.59 3.89 -16.25
C ASP A 131 -11.31 3.03 -16.26
N LEU A 132 -11.29 1.99 -17.09
CA LEU A 132 -10.13 1.11 -17.24
C LEU A 132 -9.15 1.73 -18.24
N THR A 133 -7.98 2.17 -17.75
CA THR A 133 -6.98 2.85 -18.57
C THR A 133 -5.57 2.61 -18.03
N ASP A 134 -4.66 2.24 -18.93
CA ASP A 134 -3.23 2.08 -18.62
C ASP A 134 -2.43 3.35 -18.91
N ARG A 135 -3.07 4.39 -19.47
CA ARG A 135 -2.45 5.70 -19.68
C ARG A 135 -2.23 6.41 -18.35
N PHE A 136 -1.14 7.18 -18.28
CA PHE A 136 -1.02 8.20 -17.25
C PHE A 136 -1.99 9.33 -17.57
N ILE A 137 -2.93 9.57 -16.67
CA ILE A 137 -4.04 10.51 -16.84
C ILE A 137 -3.90 11.62 -15.81
N ASP A 138 -4.28 12.83 -16.19
CA ASP A 138 -4.33 13.96 -15.26
C ASP A 138 -5.65 13.88 -14.48
N LEU A 139 -5.57 13.46 -13.22
CA LEU A 139 -6.75 13.25 -12.38
C LEU A 139 -7.55 14.54 -12.19
N LEU A 140 -6.88 15.68 -12.10
CA LEU A 140 -7.54 16.98 -11.89
C LEU A 140 -8.21 17.45 -13.17
N ALA A 141 -7.48 17.47 -14.28
CA ALA A 141 -8.01 17.94 -15.56
C ALA A 141 -9.15 17.06 -16.08
N GLU A 142 -9.08 15.75 -15.84
CA GLU A 142 -10.08 14.80 -16.33
C GLU A 142 -11.20 14.49 -15.33
N GLY A 143 -11.16 15.09 -14.12
CA GLY A 143 -12.23 14.99 -13.12
C GLY A 143 -12.37 13.60 -12.49
N TYR A 144 -11.23 12.95 -12.21
CA TYR A 144 -11.16 11.72 -11.43
C TYR A 144 -10.93 12.02 -9.95
N ASP A 145 -11.62 11.29 -9.08
CA ASP A 145 -11.49 11.43 -7.64
C ASP A 145 -10.25 10.68 -7.11
N ALA A 146 -9.90 9.57 -7.77
CA ALA A 146 -8.71 8.77 -7.47
C ALA A 146 -8.29 7.91 -8.68
N ALA A 147 -7.12 7.30 -8.61
CA ALA A 147 -6.68 6.26 -9.53
C ALA A 147 -5.85 5.19 -8.84
N ILE A 148 -5.83 3.98 -9.40
CA ILE A 148 -4.86 2.95 -9.03
C ILE A 148 -3.64 3.07 -9.96
N ARG A 149 -2.44 3.00 -9.38
CA ARG A 149 -1.17 3.02 -10.11
C ARG A 149 -0.28 1.87 -9.66
N ILE A 150 0.48 1.30 -10.58
CA ILE A 150 1.31 0.11 -10.36
C ILE A 150 2.72 0.39 -10.84
N GLY A 151 3.71 0.06 -10.02
CA GLY A 151 5.13 0.29 -10.31
C GLY A 151 5.68 1.45 -9.50
N THR A 152 6.76 2.06 -9.99
CA THR A 152 7.36 3.23 -9.36
C THR A 152 6.55 4.48 -9.72
N LEU A 153 6.17 5.27 -8.71
CA LEU A 153 5.48 6.54 -8.94
C LEU A 153 6.50 7.65 -9.24
N PRO A 154 6.27 8.50 -10.25
CA PRO A 154 7.05 9.72 -10.44
C PRO A 154 6.72 10.74 -9.33
N ASP A 155 7.64 11.66 -9.10
CA ASP A 155 7.39 12.81 -8.22
C ASP A 155 6.18 13.60 -8.75
N SER A 156 5.21 13.85 -7.88
CA SER A 156 4.00 14.61 -8.23
C SER A 156 3.39 15.26 -6.99
N THR A 157 2.41 16.14 -7.21
CA THR A 157 1.60 16.72 -6.13
C THR A 157 0.52 15.77 -5.62
N LEU A 158 0.38 14.57 -6.20
CA LEU A 158 -0.65 13.62 -5.80
C LEU A 158 -0.32 12.98 -4.44
N VAL A 159 -1.36 12.71 -3.67
CA VAL A 159 -1.25 11.91 -2.44
C VAL A 159 -1.32 10.44 -2.82
N ALA A 160 -0.26 9.69 -2.54
CA ALA A 160 -0.19 8.25 -2.78
C ALA A 160 -0.32 7.45 -1.48
N ARG A 161 -1.21 6.47 -1.47
CA ARG A 161 -1.34 5.46 -0.41
C ARG A 161 -0.97 4.10 -0.99
N ARG A 162 0.11 3.50 -0.48
CA ARG A 162 0.54 2.13 -0.87
C ARG A 162 -0.49 1.13 -0.36
N LEU A 163 -1.04 0.32 -1.27
CA LEU A 163 -2.01 -0.74 -0.98
C LEU A 163 -1.29 -2.06 -0.70
N THR A 164 -0.31 -2.40 -1.54
CA THR A 164 0.50 -3.62 -1.40
C THR A 164 1.76 -3.53 -2.24
N ASP A 165 2.67 -4.47 -2.04
CA ASP A 165 3.93 -4.55 -2.77
C ASP A 165 3.72 -5.05 -4.20
N HIS A 166 4.58 -4.59 -5.10
CA HIS A 166 4.57 -4.99 -6.50
C HIS A 166 5.93 -5.52 -6.90
N ARG A 167 5.94 -6.69 -7.52
CA ARG A 167 7.12 -7.26 -8.17
C ARG A 167 6.77 -7.65 -9.60
N ARG A 168 7.66 -7.33 -10.54
CA ARG A 168 7.63 -7.91 -11.88
C ARG A 168 8.60 -9.09 -11.95
N ILE A 169 8.10 -10.19 -12.50
CA ILE A 169 8.85 -11.43 -12.69
C ILE A 169 8.88 -11.76 -14.18
N LEU A 170 9.83 -12.63 -14.54
CA LEU A 170 9.99 -13.10 -15.91
C LEU A 170 9.47 -14.53 -16.01
N CYS A 171 8.73 -14.83 -17.06
CA CYS A 171 8.17 -16.14 -17.31
C CYS A 171 8.24 -16.51 -18.79
N ALA A 172 8.23 -17.80 -19.08
CA ALA A 172 8.09 -18.34 -20.43
C ALA A 172 7.27 -19.64 -20.38
N ALA A 173 6.68 -20.04 -21.51
CA ALA A 173 6.09 -21.37 -21.62
C ALA A 173 7.19 -22.46 -21.54
N PRO A 174 6.93 -23.62 -20.91
CA PRO A 174 7.88 -24.73 -20.88
C PRO A 174 8.42 -25.11 -22.26
N ASP A 175 7.55 -25.17 -23.27
CA ASP A 175 7.92 -25.51 -24.65
C ASP A 175 8.88 -24.52 -25.29
N TYR A 176 8.83 -23.24 -24.92
CA TYR A 176 9.80 -22.25 -25.39
C TYR A 176 11.19 -22.56 -24.85
N LEU A 177 11.29 -22.90 -23.55
CA LEU A 177 12.57 -23.26 -22.92
C LEU A 177 13.12 -24.59 -23.42
N HIS A 178 12.27 -25.57 -23.74
CA HIS A 178 12.72 -26.80 -24.40
C HIS A 178 13.38 -26.53 -25.76
N ARG A 179 12.88 -25.55 -26.52
CA ARG A 179 13.44 -25.21 -27.85
C ARG A 179 14.65 -24.28 -27.78
N ARG A 180 14.64 -23.30 -26.87
CA ARG A 180 15.64 -22.21 -26.82
C ARG A 180 16.67 -22.37 -25.71
N GLY A 181 16.49 -23.32 -24.80
CA GLY A 181 17.32 -23.51 -23.61
C GLY A 181 16.87 -22.66 -22.41
N ALA A 182 17.37 -23.01 -21.24
CA ALA A 182 17.11 -22.29 -19.99
C ALA A 182 18.09 -21.13 -19.77
N LEU A 183 17.61 -20.07 -19.14
CA LEU A 183 18.40 -18.89 -18.78
C LEU A 183 19.00 -19.06 -17.39
N ARG A 184 20.29 -18.75 -17.24
CA ARG A 184 21.00 -18.79 -15.95
C ARG A 184 21.33 -17.39 -15.44
N HIS A 185 21.50 -16.43 -16.35
CA HIS A 185 21.84 -15.05 -16.04
C HIS A 185 21.09 -14.04 -16.93
N PRO A 186 20.76 -12.83 -16.44
CA PRO A 186 20.16 -11.77 -17.27
C PRO A 186 20.85 -11.47 -18.60
N SER A 187 22.16 -11.69 -18.72
CA SER A 187 22.90 -11.53 -19.98
C SER A 187 22.41 -12.46 -21.09
N ASP A 188 21.85 -13.62 -20.72
CA ASP A 188 21.35 -14.62 -21.66
C ASP A 188 20.13 -14.10 -22.43
N LEU A 189 19.41 -13.11 -21.90
CA LEU A 189 18.24 -12.50 -22.53
C LEU A 189 18.54 -11.94 -23.93
N SER A 190 19.79 -11.56 -24.21
CA SER A 190 20.22 -11.11 -25.55
C SER A 190 20.10 -12.18 -26.64
N GLN A 191 20.00 -13.47 -26.25
CA GLN A 191 19.89 -14.62 -27.15
C GLN A 191 18.46 -15.19 -27.21
N HIS A 192 17.51 -14.55 -26.52
CA HIS A 192 16.12 -15.01 -26.41
C HIS A 192 15.14 -13.99 -26.97
N ASP A 193 14.03 -14.48 -27.52
CA ASP A 193 12.89 -13.65 -27.88
C ASP A 193 12.23 -13.12 -26.60
N CYS A 194 12.19 -11.80 -26.46
CA CYS A 194 11.57 -11.12 -25.34
C CYS A 194 10.33 -10.36 -25.84
N LEU A 195 9.22 -10.49 -25.10
CA LEU A 195 7.96 -9.83 -25.44
C LEU A 195 7.98 -8.38 -24.95
N GLU A 196 7.88 -7.45 -25.89
CA GLU A 196 8.21 -6.04 -25.71
C GLU A 196 7.02 -5.23 -25.18
N PHE A 197 6.98 -4.98 -23.87
CA PHE A 197 5.95 -4.14 -23.25
C PHE A 197 6.31 -2.65 -23.31
N THR A 198 5.63 -1.88 -24.16
CA THR A 198 5.89 -0.44 -24.36
C THR A 198 5.42 0.44 -23.20
N GLY A 199 4.52 -0.06 -22.35
CA GLY A 199 4.07 0.62 -21.14
C GLY A 199 5.10 0.59 -20.00
N LEU A 200 6.26 -0.05 -20.19
CA LEU A 200 7.35 -0.04 -19.23
C LEU A 200 8.11 1.30 -19.32
N ALA A 201 8.28 2.00 -18.20
CA ALA A 201 8.98 3.30 -18.19
C ALA A 201 10.43 3.21 -18.70
N THR A 202 11.06 2.05 -18.52
CA THR A 202 12.43 1.76 -18.94
C THR A 202 12.53 1.13 -20.32
N PHE A 203 11.40 0.91 -21.02
CA PHE A 203 11.37 0.34 -22.37
C PHE A 203 12.31 1.10 -23.34
N PRO A 204 13.10 0.40 -24.19
CA PRO A 204 13.16 -1.04 -24.43
C PRO A 204 14.15 -1.81 -23.52
N GLN A 205 14.54 -1.23 -22.38
CA GLN A 205 15.48 -1.87 -21.46
C GLN A 205 14.74 -2.58 -20.33
N TRP A 206 15.14 -3.81 -20.04
CA TRP A 206 14.82 -4.49 -18.80
C TRP A 206 15.93 -4.24 -17.78
N GLN A 207 15.55 -3.68 -16.63
CA GLN A 207 16.45 -3.46 -15.51
C GLN A 207 16.14 -4.52 -14.44
N LEU A 208 17.02 -5.52 -14.36
CA LEU A 208 16.88 -6.64 -13.44
C LEU A 208 17.75 -6.43 -12.20
N SER A 209 17.23 -6.78 -11.03
CA SER A 209 17.94 -6.78 -9.76
C SER A 209 17.71 -8.07 -8.99
N ASN A 210 18.75 -8.57 -8.33
CA ASN A 210 18.64 -9.64 -7.33
C ASN A 210 18.96 -9.14 -5.90
N GLY A 211 19.03 -7.81 -5.71
CA GLY A 211 19.38 -7.13 -4.46
C GLY A 211 20.88 -7.01 -4.18
N ARG A 212 21.74 -7.75 -4.90
CA ARG A 212 23.21 -7.62 -4.84
C ARG A 212 23.79 -7.09 -6.16
N GLU A 213 23.18 -7.49 -7.25
CA GLU A 213 23.59 -7.18 -8.60
C GLU A 213 22.43 -6.55 -9.37
N HIS A 214 22.75 -5.57 -10.20
CA HIS A 214 21.84 -4.96 -11.16
C HIS A 214 22.34 -5.22 -12.57
N HIS A 215 21.44 -5.66 -13.46
CA HIS A 215 21.74 -5.91 -14.85
C HIS A 215 20.75 -5.17 -15.74
N LYS A 216 21.27 -4.47 -16.76
CA LYS A 216 20.45 -3.78 -17.75
C LYS A 216 20.67 -4.45 -19.10
N THR A 217 19.59 -4.88 -19.72
CA THR A 217 19.63 -5.48 -21.05
C THR A 217 18.56 -4.89 -21.94
N ALA A 218 18.92 -4.54 -23.17
CA ALA A 218 17.94 -4.17 -24.18
C ALA A 218 17.26 -5.46 -24.64
N VAL A 219 15.94 -5.48 -24.59
CA VAL A 219 15.17 -6.64 -25.04
C VAL A 219 14.64 -6.43 -26.44
N THR A 220 14.66 -7.51 -27.22
CA THR A 220 14.14 -7.55 -28.57
C THR A 220 13.29 -8.80 -28.75
N GLY A 221 12.26 -8.69 -29.58
CA GLY A 221 11.45 -9.82 -29.96
C GLY A 221 10.49 -9.49 -31.09
N GLN A 222 9.73 -10.49 -31.49
CA GLN A 222 8.83 -10.38 -32.64
C GLN A 222 7.54 -9.63 -32.32
N LEU A 223 7.20 -9.48 -31.03
CA LEU A 223 5.95 -8.88 -30.59
C LEU A 223 6.20 -7.76 -29.59
N ARG A 224 5.64 -6.59 -29.93
CA ARG A 224 5.62 -5.38 -29.12
C ARG A 224 4.19 -4.93 -28.90
N SER A 225 3.82 -4.60 -27.66
CA SER A 225 2.47 -4.14 -27.30
C SER A 225 2.47 -3.30 -26.03
N ASP A 226 1.49 -2.42 -25.91
CA ASP A 226 1.13 -1.70 -24.69
C ASP A 226 0.10 -2.46 -23.83
N ASP A 227 -0.34 -3.65 -24.26
CA ASP A 227 -1.27 -4.51 -23.52
C ASP A 227 -0.58 -5.82 -23.09
N THR A 228 -0.43 -6.00 -21.78
CA THR A 228 0.22 -7.18 -21.22
C THR A 228 -0.58 -8.47 -21.46
N THR A 229 -1.88 -8.40 -21.72
CA THR A 229 -2.75 -9.54 -22.04
C THR A 229 -2.39 -10.14 -23.40
N ILE A 230 -2.13 -9.29 -24.40
CA ILE A 230 -1.66 -9.74 -25.73
C ILE A 230 -0.30 -10.44 -25.58
N LEU A 231 0.61 -9.86 -24.81
CA LEU A 231 1.92 -10.46 -24.54
C LEU A 231 1.79 -11.78 -23.77
N LEU A 232 0.83 -11.91 -22.86
CA LEU A 232 0.60 -13.14 -22.12
C LEU A 232 0.16 -14.28 -23.04
N GLU A 233 -0.78 -14.05 -23.96
CA GLU A 233 -1.19 -15.09 -24.92
C GLU A 233 -0.02 -15.53 -25.81
N ALA A 234 0.82 -14.59 -26.24
CA ALA A 234 2.03 -14.91 -26.99
C ALA A 234 3.05 -15.73 -26.16
N ALA A 235 3.21 -15.40 -24.87
CA ALA A 235 4.06 -16.17 -23.97
C ALA A 235 3.54 -17.60 -23.79
N ARG A 236 2.23 -17.77 -23.62
CA ARG A 236 1.57 -19.09 -23.51
C ARG A 236 1.74 -19.93 -24.78
N ALA A 237 1.70 -19.30 -25.95
CA ALA A 237 2.00 -19.93 -27.22
C ALA A 237 3.50 -20.23 -27.43
N GLY A 238 4.36 -19.86 -26.47
CA GLY A 238 5.80 -20.08 -26.52
C GLY A 238 6.52 -19.19 -27.53
N LEU A 239 6.04 -17.97 -27.77
CA LEU A 239 6.70 -17.00 -28.66
C LEU A 239 7.96 -16.39 -28.01
N GLY A 240 7.98 -16.26 -26.69
CA GLY A 240 9.09 -15.61 -26.00
C GLY A 240 8.89 -15.49 -24.49
N ILE A 241 9.80 -14.74 -23.88
CA ILE A 241 9.83 -14.43 -22.44
C ILE A 241 8.98 -13.19 -22.19
N ILE A 242 8.05 -13.27 -21.24
CA ILE A 242 7.26 -12.14 -20.75
C ILE A 242 7.83 -11.63 -19.43
N ALA A 243 7.86 -10.31 -19.25
CA ALA A 243 8.07 -9.67 -17.96
C ALA A 243 6.79 -8.92 -17.54
N ALA A 244 6.15 -9.36 -16.46
CA ALA A 244 4.91 -8.74 -15.96
C ALA A 244 4.77 -8.89 -14.45
N GLY A 245 3.76 -8.22 -13.88
CA GLY A 245 3.46 -8.30 -12.46
C GLY A 245 3.15 -9.73 -12.01
N GLU A 246 3.68 -10.13 -10.86
CA GLU A 246 3.39 -11.45 -10.27
C GLU A 246 1.88 -11.66 -10.03
N TRP A 247 1.18 -10.59 -9.67
CA TRP A 247 -0.29 -10.55 -9.55
C TRP A 247 -1.04 -10.93 -10.83
N PHE A 248 -0.39 -10.82 -11.98
CA PHE A 248 -0.95 -11.15 -13.29
C PHE A 248 -0.56 -12.55 -13.72
N LEU A 249 0.73 -12.91 -13.58
CA LEU A 249 1.28 -14.19 -14.06
C LEU A 249 1.01 -15.38 -13.13
N GLY A 250 0.66 -15.14 -11.86
CA GLY A 250 0.52 -16.19 -10.86
C GLY A 250 -0.47 -17.31 -11.23
N GLN A 251 -1.56 -17.00 -11.94
CA GLN A 251 -2.52 -18.01 -12.39
C GLN A 251 -1.95 -18.95 -13.46
N ASP A 252 -1.12 -18.42 -14.35
CA ASP A 252 -0.47 -19.20 -15.41
C ASP A 252 0.66 -20.07 -14.87
N ILE A 253 1.38 -19.57 -13.87
CA ILE A 253 2.36 -20.35 -13.12
C ILE A 253 1.66 -21.49 -12.38
N ALA A 254 0.61 -21.20 -11.62
CA ALA A 254 -0.14 -22.21 -10.87
C ALA A 254 -0.72 -23.31 -11.78
N ALA A 255 -1.09 -22.97 -13.01
CA ALA A 255 -1.62 -23.91 -13.99
C ALA A 255 -0.53 -24.62 -14.83
N GLY A 256 0.76 -24.35 -14.58
CA GLY A 256 1.87 -24.93 -15.34
C GLY A 256 1.97 -24.46 -16.80
N ARG A 257 1.20 -23.43 -17.20
CA ARG A 257 1.25 -22.86 -18.57
C ARG A 257 2.49 -21.99 -18.77
N LEU A 258 2.94 -21.35 -17.70
CA LEU A 258 4.18 -20.60 -17.67
C LEU A 258 5.05 -21.08 -16.51
N VAL A 259 6.35 -20.94 -16.68
CA VAL A 259 7.34 -21.19 -15.64
C VAL A 259 8.20 -19.95 -15.45
N ARG A 260 8.60 -19.72 -14.20
CA ARG A 260 9.45 -18.58 -13.86
C ARG A 260 10.86 -18.80 -14.41
N VAL A 261 11.40 -17.79 -15.08
CA VAL A 261 12.82 -17.76 -15.49
C VAL A 261 13.58 -16.77 -14.62
N LEU A 262 14.88 -17.02 -14.43
CA LEU A 262 15.75 -16.21 -13.57
C LEU A 262 15.16 -16.04 -12.13
N PRO A 263 14.81 -17.13 -11.42
CA PRO A 263 14.20 -17.08 -10.09
C PRO A 263 15.19 -16.53 -9.06
N GLY A 264 15.12 -15.23 -8.81
CA GLY A 264 16.09 -14.49 -8.00
C GLY A 264 16.21 -13.06 -8.50
N TRP A 265 16.00 -12.88 -9.79
CA TRP A 265 15.89 -11.58 -10.43
C TRP A 265 14.46 -11.06 -10.39
N ALA A 266 14.32 -9.76 -10.21
CA ALA A 266 13.09 -9.00 -10.35
C ALA A 266 13.32 -7.89 -11.37
N LEU A 267 12.29 -7.55 -12.14
CA LEU A 267 12.33 -6.36 -12.99
C LEU A 267 11.79 -5.16 -12.21
N ASP A 268 12.51 -4.05 -12.24
CA ASP A 268 12.24 -2.78 -11.54
C ASP A 268 11.87 -2.99 -10.04
N ASP A 269 12.90 -3.21 -9.20
CA ASP A 269 12.72 -3.35 -7.76
C ASP A 269 12.33 -2.02 -7.08
N GLY A 270 11.38 -2.06 -6.15
CA GLY A 270 10.98 -0.91 -5.33
C GLY A 270 9.62 -0.29 -5.62
N GLY A 271 8.92 -0.74 -6.66
CA GLY A 271 7.55 -0.32 -6.95
C GLY A 271 6.48 -0.89 -6.00
N GLY A 272 5.26 -0.39 -6.14
CA GLY A 272 4.09 -0.83 -5.36
C GLY A 272 2.81 -0.73 -6.16
N ILE A 273 1.70 -1.16 -5.57
CA ILE A 273 0.36 -0.83 -6.04
C ILE A 273 -0.17 0.26 -5.12
N TYR A 274 -0.60 1.37 -5.69
CA TYR A 274 -0.98 2.57 -4.95
C TYR A 274 -2.38 3.02 -5.35
N LEU A 275 -3.12 3.54 -4.37
CA LEU A 275 -4.21 4.46 -4.63
C LEU A 275 -3.63 5.88 -4.61
N VAL A 276 -3.77 6.60 -5.72
CA VAL A 276 -3.35 8.00 -5.85
C VAL A 276 -4.57 8.90 -5.98
N ARG A 277 -4.48 10.11 -5.43
CA ARG A 277 -5.56 11.12 -5.52
C ARG A 277 -4.99 12.54 -5.54
N PRO A 278 -5.74 13.54 -6.03
CA PRO A 278 -5.33 14.93 -5.91
C PRO A 278 -5.08 15.37 -4.46
N SER A 279 -4.13 16.29 -4.26
CA SER A 279 -3.86 16.93 -2.97
C SER A 279 -4.95 17.95 -2.64
N GLY A 280 -6.06 17.48 -2.07
CA GLY A 280 -7.09 18.32 -1.47
C GLY A 280 -6.86 18.54 0.04
N ARG A 281 -7.34 19.68 0.57
CA ARG A 281 -7.32 19.99 2.01
C ARG A 281 -8.17 19.00 2.84
N TYR A 282 -9.11 18.31 2.20
CA TYR A 282 -9.96 17.27 2.80
C TYR A 282 -10.12 16.09 1.82
N GLU A 283 -10.05 14.86 2.33
CA GLU A 283 -10.36 13.65 1.55
C GLU A 283 -11.88 13.47 1.51
N ALA A 284 -12.46 13.35 0.31
CA ALA A 284 -13.89 13.12 0.16
C ALA A 284 -14.28 11.76 0.74
N ALA A 285 -15.42 11.69 1.44
CA ALA A 285 -15.87 10.46 2.08
C ALA A 285 -15.93 9.23 1.14
N PRO A 286 -16.38 9.35 -0.14
CA PRO A 286 -16.36 8.22 -1.07
C PRO A 286 -14.96 7.67 -1.35
N VAL A 287 -13.97 8.55 -1.50
CA VAL A 287 -12.57 8.18 -1.74
C VAL A 287 -11.99 7.51 -0.50
N ALA A 288 -12.26 8.05 0.69
CA ALA A 288 -11.81 7.46 1.95
C ALA A 288 -12.39 6.05 2.18
N ALA A 289 -13.69 5.87 1.92
CA ALA A 289 -14.37 4.57 2.04
C ALA A 289 -13.79 3.55 1.06
N PHE A 290 -13.61 3.93 -0.21
CA PHE A 290 -13.00 3.06 -1.21
C PHE A 290 -11.55 2.71 -0.87
N ALA A 291 -10.77 3.68 -0.38
CA ALA A 291 -9.41 3.44 0.08
C ALA A 291 -9.37 2.46 1.25
N ALA A 292 -10.25 2.61 2.24
CA ALA A 292 -10.36 1.70 3.37
C ALA A 292 -10.74 0.28 2.91
N TRP A 293 -11.69 0.15 1.98
CA TRP A 293 -12.07 -1.12 1.38
C TRP A 293 -10.89 -1.78 0.65
N LEU A 294 -10.15 -1.05 -0.19
CA LEU A 294 -8.95 -1.58 -0.86
C LEU A 294 -7.89 -2.05 0.16
N MET A 295 -7.69 -1.29 1.24
CA MET A 295 -6.77 -1.70 2.31
C MET A 295 -7.22 -2.99 3.01
N GLN A 296 -8.53 -3.22 3.18
CA GLN A 296 -9.02 -4.49 3.70
C GLN A 296 -8.81 -5.64 2.71
N VAL A 297 -9.00 -5.38 1.41
CA VAL A 297 -8.80 -6.38 0.34
C VAL A 297 -7.34 -6.80 0.21
N PHE A 298 -6.40 -5.87 0.31
CA PHE A 298 -4.96 -6.11 0.05
C PHE A 298 -4.07 -6.09 1.32
N GLY A 299 -4.63 -5.76 2.48
CA GLY A 299 -3.87 -5.53 3.72
C GLY A 299 -3.31 -6.78 4.39
N ASN A 300 -3.81 -7.97 4.06
CA ASN A 300 -3.30 -9.25 4.55
C ASN A 300 -2.14 -9.81 3.71
N GLY A 301 -1.49 -8.96 2.93
CA GLY A 301 -0.43 -9.33 2.00
C GLY A 301 -0.93 -9.68 0.60
N PRO A 302 -0.01 -9.90 -0.34
CA PRO A 302 -0.34 -10.08 -1.74
C PRO A 302 -1.12 -11.38 -1.96
N LEU A 303 -2.34 -11.25 -2.49
CA LEU A 303 -3.28 -12.36 -2.68
C LEU A 303 -2.77 -13.45 -3.66
N TRP A 304 -1.66 -13.18 -4.36
CA TRP A 304 -1.07 -14.01 -5.41
C TRP A 304 0.21 -14.76 -5.00
N HIS A 305 0.76 -14.55 -3.79
CA HIS A 305 2.01 -15.19 -3.35
C HIS A 305 1.92 -16.69 -3.00
N LYS A 306 0.88 -17.41 -3.43
CA LYS A 306 0.73 -18.84 -3.09
C LYS A 306 1.57 -19.80 -3.95
N CYS A 307 2.43 -19.31 -4.86
CA CYS A 307 3.06 -20.14 -5.90
C CYS A 307 4.59 -20.09 -5.98
N ASP A 308 5.30 -19.94 -4.86
CA ASP A 308 6.78 -19.91 -4.85
C ASP A 308 7.46 -21.31 -4.92
N GLN A 309 6.74 -22.40 -5.23
CA GLN A 309 7.25 -23.78 -5.12
C GLN A 309 7.45 -24.58 -6.43
N GLN A 310 7.38 -23.97 -7.62
CA GLN A 310 7.71 -24.67 -8.86
C GLN A 310 8.94 -24.08 -9.54
N VAL A 311 10.10 -24.33 -8.92
CA VAL A 311 11.39 -24.25 -9.60
C VAL A 311 11.58 -25.58 -10.33
N ILE A 312 11.58 -25.56 -11.67
CA ILE A 312 12.06 -26.72 -12.43
C ILE A 312 13.58 -26.75 -12.22
N ASP A 313 14.03 -27.77 -11.50
CA ASP A 313 15.45 -28.13 -11.42
C ASP A 313 15.93 -28.52 -12.83
N PRO A 314 16.90 -27.79 -13.42
CA PRO A 314 17.40 -28.10 -14.76
C PRO A 314 18.07 -29.48 -14.88
N ASP A 315 18.33 -30.17 -13.75
CA ASP A 315 18.97 -31.50 -13.71
C ASP A 315 18.03 -32.64 -13.26
N GLY A 316 16.71 -32.40 -13.15
CA GLY A 316 15.73 -33.44 -12.80
C GLY A 316 15.50 -34.44 -13.94
N PRO A 317 15.53 -35.77 -13.69
CA PRO A 317 15.38 -36.77 -14.76
C PRO A 317 13.99 -36.66 -15.39
N ALA A 318 13.95 -36.62 -16.72
CA ALA A 318 12.72 -36.68 -17.51
C ALA A 318 11.87 -37.88 -17.05
N ALA A 319 10.70 -37.60 -16.47
CA ALA A 319 9.72 -38.63 -16.16
C ALA A 319 9.19 -39.20 -17.48
N ARG A 320 9.24 -40.53 -17.56
CA ARG A 320 8.82 -41.36 -18.70
C ARG A 320 7.31 -41.30 -18.94
#